data_AF-K9TRP1-F1
#
_entry.id   AF-K9TRP1-F1
#
_cell.length_a   1.000
_cell.length_b   1.000
_cell.length_c   1.000
_cell.angle_alpha   90.00
_cell.angle_beta   90.00
_cell.angle_gamma   90.00
#
_symmetry.space_group_name_H-M   'P 1'
#
loop_
_entity.id
_entity.type
_entity.pdbx_description
1 polymer ?
#
loop_
_entity_poly.entity_id
_entity_poly.type
_entity_poly.pdbx_seq_one_letter_code
_entity_poly.pdbx_strand_id
1 'polypeptide(L)'
;MYASHPPESDTTVEIGYPSGTVPVKKHLIFAEKQPAYHPSNRPHEELRDIEEPITSASPEVRAIIERVLQAEKDKLYMKMPRNINDDILKIVKEEIQ
;
A
#
# COMPACT_ATOMS: atom_id res chain seq x y z
N MET A 1 -45.48 9.12 32.77
CA MET A 1 -44.26 9.71 32.17
C MET A 1 -43.34 8.55 31.82
N TYR A 2 -43.18 8.23 30.53
CA TYR A 2 -42.11 7.46 29.84
C TYR A 2 -42.72 7.12 28.46
N ALA A 3 -42.58 8.03 27.50
CA ALA A 3 -41.49 8.10 26.52
C ALA A 3 -41.69 7.08 25.38
N SER A 4 -41.91 7.64 24.18
CA SER A 4 -41.97 7.08 22.84
C SER A 4 -40.98 5.94 22.59
N HIS A 5 -41.22 5.08 21.60
CA HIS A 5 -40.30 4.75 20.49
C HIS A 5 -41.13 4.17 19.31
N PRO A 6 -40.87 4.57 18.05
CA PRO A 6 -41.50 3.98 16.87
C PRO A 6 -40.92 2.59 16.55
N PRO A 7 -41.62 1.75 15.76
CA PRO A 7 -41.11 0.44 15.38
C PRO A 7 -39.80 0.58 14.59
N GLU A 8 -38.83 -0.25 14.95
CA GLU A 8 -37.56 -0.37 14.25
C GLU A 8 -37.84 -0.67 12.77
N SER A 9 -37.25 0.10 11.87
CA SER A 9 -37.35 -0.15 10.44
C SER A 9 -36.58 -1.42 10.12
N ASP A 10 -37.31 -2.50 9.90
CA ASP A 10 -36.83 -3.75 9.33
C ASP A 10 -36.31 -3.46 7.92
N THR A 11 -35.04 -3.06 7.83
CA THR A 11 -34.37 -2.89 6.55
C THR A 11 -33.77 -4.23 6.20
N THR A 12 -34.63 -5.11 5.70
CA THR A 12 -34.21 -6.35 5.05
C THR A 12 -33.46 -5.97 3.77
N VAL A 13 -32.12 -5.91 3.84
CA VAL A 13 -31.31 -5.89 2.63
C VAL A 13 -31.07 -7.35 2.25
N GLU A 14 -31.95 -7.88 1.42
CA GLU A 14 -31.79 -9.15 0.71
C GLU A 14 -30.56 -9.04 -0.21
N ILE A 15 -29.38 -9.39 0.30
CA ILE A 15 -28.20 -9.66 -0.52
C ILE A 15 -28.07 -11.18 -0.62
N GLY A 16 -28.71 -11.76 -1.63
CA GLY A 16 -28.65 -13.18 -1.89
C GLY A 16 -27.24 -13.62 -2.26
N TYR A 17 -26.66 -14.50 -1.44
CA TYR A 17 -25.62 -15.45 -1.86
C TYR A 17 -25.82 -16.78 -1.10
N PRO A 18 -25.81 -17.94 -1.79
CA PRO A 18 -26.21 -19.21 -1.20
C PRO A 18 -25.12 -19.84 -0.33
N SER A 19 -25.55 -20.26 0.86
CA SER A 19 -25.06 -21.40 1.65
C SER A 19 -23.60 -21.41 2.13
N GLY A 20 -23.42 -21.23 3.44
CA GLY A 20 -22.22 -21.64 4.17
C GLY A 20 -21.96 -20.79 5.41
N THR A 21 -22.49 -21.17 6.57
CA THR A 21 -22.16 -20.54 7.85
C THR A 21 -20.80 -21.03 8.35
N VAL A 22 -19.82 -20.12 8.46
CA VAL A 22 -18.63 -20.32 9.32
C VAL A 22 -18.68 -19.31 10.47
N PRO A 23 -18.67 -19.75 11.74
CA PRO A 23 -18.69 -18.84 12.88
C PRO A 23 -17.29 -18.21 13.06
N VAL A 24 -17.11 -16.99 12.58
CA VAL A 24 -15.93 -16.20 12.92
C VAL A 24 -16.17 -15.53 14.27
N LYS A 25 -15.44 -16.00 15.30
CA LYS A 25 -15.39 -15.35 16.61
C LYS A 25 -14.96 -13.90 16.44
N LYS A 26 -15.81 -12.99 16.91
CA LYS A 26 -15.63 -11.54 16.86
C LYS A 26 -14.38 -11.18 17.66
N HIS A 27 -13.25 -10.99 16.98
CA HIS A 27 -12.07 -10.40 17.62
C HIS A 27 -12.39 -8.92 17.80
N LEU A 28 -12.37 -8.48 19.06
CA LEU A 28 -12.66 -7.11 19.49
C LEU A 28 -11.77 -6.15 18.68
N ILE A 29 -12.38 -5.33 17.83
CA ILE A 29 -11.69 -4.28 17.10
C ILE A 29 -11.31 -3.20 18.12
N PHE A 30 -10.01 -3.07 18.39
CA PHE A 30 -9.48 -1.89 19.07
C PHE A 30 -9.74 -0.69 18.17
N ALA A 31 -10.54 0.26 18.65
CA ALA A 31 -10.80 1.52 17.98
C ALA A 31 -9.53 2.39 18.05
N GLU A 32 -8.53 2.09 17.23
CA GLU A 32 -7.51 3.05 16.89
C GLU A 32 -8.11 4.04 15.89
N LYS A 33 -8.14 5.32 16.29
CA LYS A 33 -8.41 6.44 15.40
C LYS A 33 -7.29 6.48 14.34
N GLN A 34 -7.45 5.72 13.26
CA GLN A 34 -6.67 5.94 12.05
C GLN A 34 -7.03 7.34 11.54
N PRO A 35 -6.10 8.30 11.47
CA PRO A 35 -6.39 9.59 10.86
C PRO A 35 -6.87 9.33 9.43
N ALA A 36 -8.02 9.89 9.08
CA ALA A 36 -8.57 9.76 7.74
C ALA A 36 -7.50 10.23 6.75
N TYR A 37 -7.06 9.33 5.88
CA TYR A 37 -6.08 9.63 4.84
C TYR A 37 -6.66 10.70 3.92
N HIS A 38 -6.39 11.97 4.22
CA HIS A 38 -6.73 13.09 3.35
C HIS A 38 -5.44 13.53 2.65
N PRO A 39 -5.32 13.33 1.33
CA PRO A 39 -4.08 13.62 0.60
C PRO A 39 -3.64 15.09 0.66
N SER A 40 -4.51 16.02 1.08
CA SER A 40 -4.19 17.44 1.26
C SER A 40 -3.62 17.79 2.64
N ASN A 41 -3.51 16.84 3.58
CA ASN A 41 -3.00 17.08 4.94
C ASN A 41 -1.53 16.70 5.13
N ARG A 42 -0.82 16.25 4.09
CA ARG A 42 0.63 16.03 4.21
C ARG A 42 1.36 17.36 4.05
N PRO A 43 2.10 17.86 5.05
CA PRO A 43 3.00 18.98 4.85
C PRO A 43 3.96 18.65 3.70
N HIS A 44 4.21 19.64 2.84
CA HIS A 44 5.05 19.49 1.64
C HIS A 44 6.47 18.97 1.94
N GLU A 45 6.95 19.12 3.18
CA GLU A 45 8.22 18.55 3.66
C GLU A 45 8.22 17.02 3.69
N GLU A 46 7.11 16.37 4.06
CA GLU A 46 6.98 14.89 4.06
C GLU A 46 7.06 14.28 2.65
N LEU A 47 6.76 15.07 1.61
CA LEU A 47 6.87 14.63 0.23
C LEU A 47 8.31 14.70 -0.29
N ARG A 48 9.21 15.43 0.39
CA ARG A 48 10.63 15.47 0.01
C ARG A 48 11.36 14.24 0.52
N ASP A 49 10.99 13.77 1.71
CA ASP A 49 11.59 12.57 2.31
C ASP A 49 11.36 11.30 1.47
N ILE A 50 10.28 11.23 0.68
CA ILE A 50 10.02 10.10 -0.22
C ILE A 50 10.84 10.16 -1.53
N GLU A 51 11.32 11.35 -1.90
CA GLU A 51 12.15 11.55 -3.10
C GLU A 51 13.64 11.38 -2.78
N GLU A 52 14.02 11.33 -1.50
CA GLU A 52 15.38 11.02 -1.10
C GLU A 52 15.63 9.50 -1.05
N PRO A 53 16.79 9.00 -1.54
CA PRO A 53 17.95 9.75 -2.03
C PRO A 53 17.92 10.08 -3.54
N ILE A 54 16.81 9.92 -4.26
CA ILE A 54 16.75 10.10 -5.73
C ILE A 54 17.19 11.51 -6.15
N THR A 55 16.81 12.53 -5.38
CA THR A 55 17.15 13.94 -5.64
C THR A 55 18.52 14.35 -5.14
N SER A 56 19.01 13.80 -4.02
CA SER A 56 20.33 14.16 -3.45
C SER A 56 21.48 13.20 -3.77
N ALA A 57 21.20 12.04 -4.39
CA ALA A 57 22.20 11.03 -4.71
C ALA A 57 23.30 11.56 -5.64
N SER A 58 24.51 11.02 -5.49
CA SER A 58 25.57 11.18 -6.48
C SER A 58 25.14 10.63 -7.84
N PRO A 59 25.73 11.08 -8.96
CA PRO A 59 25.33 10.65 -10.30
C PRO A 59 25.33 9.13 -10.47
N GLU A 60 26.35 8.45 -9.95
CA GLU A 60 26.48 6.97 -9.97
C GLU A 60 25.33 6.29 -9.20
N VAL A 61 25.00 6.78 -7.99
CA VAL A 61 23.95 6.22 -7.15
C VAL A 61 22.58 6.48 -7.77
N ARG A 62 22.37 7.67 -8.34
CA ARG A 62 21.15 8.00 -9.06
C ARG A 62 20.95 7.09 -10.28
N ALA A 63 22.01 6.83 -11.06
CA ALA A 63 21.96 5.91 -12.19
C ALA A 63 21.62 4.48 -11.74
N ILE A 64 22.20 4.01 -10.63
CA ILE A 64 21.83 2.72 -10.02
C ILE A 64 20.33 2.69 -9.68
N ILE A 65 19.81 3.71 -8.98
CA ILE A 65 18.39 3.79 -8.58
C ILE A 65 17.49 3.73 -9.81
N GLU A 66 17.73 4.57 -10.81
CA GLU A 66 16.91 4.66 -12.03
C GLU A 66 16.89 3.32 -12.79
N ARG A 67 18.04 2.66 -12.90
CA ARG A 67 18.17 1.36 -13.59
C ARG A 67 17.54 0.20 -12.81
N VAL A 68 17.64 0.21 -11.48
CA VAL A 68 16.97 -0.80 -10.63
C VAL A 68 15.46 -0.66 -10.71
N LEU A 69 14.93 0.57 -10.59
CA LEU A 69 13.50 0.84 -10.73
C LEU A 69 12.96 0.37 -12.09
N GLN A 70 13.74 0.57 -13.16
CA GLN A 70 13.39 0.07 -14.48
C GLN A 70 13.36 -1.47 -14.52
N ALA A 71 14.37 -2.15 -13.96
CA ALA A 71 14.42 -3.61 -13.91
C ALA A 71 13.27 -4.22 -13.09
N GLU A 72 12.84 -3.56 -12.01
CA GLU A 72 11.66 -3.97 -11.23
C GLU A 72 10.37 -3.76 -12.02
N LYS A 73 10.21 -2.58 -12.65
CA LYS A 73 9.05 -2.25 -13.49
C LYS A 73 8.87 -3.24 -14.63
N ASP A 74 9.97 -3.64 -15.27
CA ASP A 74 9.98 -4.61 -16.37
C ASP A 74 9.55 -6.02 -15.94
N LYS A 75 9.47 -6.30 -14.63
CA LYS A 75 9.05 -7.59 -14.08
C LYS A 75 7.79 -7.50 -13.25
N LEU A 76 7.15 -6.33 -13.15
CA LEU A 76 5.95 -6.12 -12.32
C LEU A 76 4.78 -7.04 -12.72
N TYR A 77 4.71 -7.45 -13.99
CA TYR A 77 3.70 -8.40 -14.48
C TYR A 77 3.99 -9.87 -14.09
N MET A 78 5.20 -10.17 -13.62
CA MET A 78 5.58 -11.53 -13.25
C MET A 78 5.15 -11.81 -11.81
N LYS A 79 4.34 -12.87 -11.61
CA LYS A 79 3.99 -13.36 -10.27
C LYS A 79 5.21 -13.69 -9.41
N MET A 80 6.32 -14.09 -10.04
CA MET A 80 7.58 -14.41 -9.37
C MET A 80 8.74 -13.94 -10.27
N PRO A 81 9.28 -12.74 -10.05
CA PRO A 81 10.40 -12.20 -10.82
C PRO A 81 11.62 -13.10 -10.67
N ARG A 82 12.17 -13.61 -11.79
CA ARG A 82 13.41 -14.39 -11.78
C ARG A 82 14.62 -13.48 -11.95
N ASN A 83 15.73 -13.83 -11.31
CA ASN A 83 17.06 -13.23 -11.50
C ASN A 83 17.13 -11.71 -11.23
N ILE A 84 16.20 -11.13 -10.44
CA ILE A 84 16.24 -9.70 -10.13
C ILE A 84 17.51 -9.32 -9.37
N ASN A 85 18.00 -10.19 -8.49
CA ASN A 85 19.24 -9.97 -7.75
C ASN A 85 20.46 -9.93 -8.67
N ASP A 86 20.50 -10.78 -9.70
CA ASP A 86 21.60 -10.81 -10.68
C ASP A 86 21.61 -9.53 -11.51
N ASP A 87 20.43 -9.05 -11.91
CA ASP A 87 20.28 -7.81 -12.66
C ASP A 87 20.72 -6.59 -11.81
N ILE A 88 20.30 -6.53 -10.55
CA ILE A 88 20.73 -5.47 -9.62
C ILE A 88 22.26 -5.52 -9.42
N LEU A 89 22.84 -6.70 -9.21
CA LEU A 89 24.29 -6.85 -9.04
C LEU A 89 25.05 -6.40 -10.30
N LYS A 90 24.53 -6.70 -11.48
CA LYS A 90 25.10 -6.26 -12.75
C LYS A 90 25.04 -4.74 -12.88
N ILE A 91 23.88 -4.12 -12.61
CA ILE A 91 23.70 -2.65 -12.63
C ILE A 91 24.73 -1.97 -11.73
N VAL A 92 24.83 -2.41 -10.47
CA VAL A 92 25.76 -1.83 -9.50
C VAL A 92 27.22 -1.94 -9.97
N LYS A 93 27.61 -3.08 -10.54
CA LYS A 93 28.97 -3.26 -11.08
C LYS A 93 29.25 -2.37 -12.28
N GLU A 94 28.28 -2.13 -13.14
CA GLU A 94 28.46 -1.30 -14.33
C GLU A 94 28.56 0.18 -14.00
N GLU A 95 27.82 0.68 -13.00
CA GLU A 95 27.82 2.10 -12.63
C GLU A 95 29.01 2.51 -11.74
N ILE A 96 29.74 1.55 -11.16
CA ILE A 96 30.87 1.80 -10.24
C ILE A 96 32.25 1.53 -10.91
N GLN A 97 32.27 1.03 -12.15
CA GLN A 97 33.50 0.73 -12.91
C GLN A 97 34.14 1.98 -13.53
#